data_AF-A0A8M2BKU9-F1
#
_entry.id   AF-A0A8M2BKU9-F1
#
_cell.length_a   1.000
_cell.length_b   1.000
_cell.length_c   1.000
_cell.angle_alpha   90.00
_cell.angle_beta   90.00
_cell.angle_gamma   90.00
#
_symmetry.space_group_name_H-M   'P 1'
#
loop_
_entity.id
_entity.type
_entity.pdbx_description
1 polymer ?
#
loop_
_entity_poly.entity_id
_entity_poly.type
_entity_poly.pdbx_seq_one_letter_code
_entity_poly.pdbx_strand_id
1 'polypeptide(L)'
;MLESYVSPLLMSYVNRYIKNLKPSDLQLSLWGGDVVLSKLDLRLDVLEQELKLPFTFLSGHIHELRIHVPWTKLSSEPVVVTINTMECILKLRDGATVSVKPTL
;
A
#
# COMPACT_ATOMS: atom_id res chain seq x y z
N MET A 1 24.91 7.98 -3.02
CA MET A 1 24.00 9.15 -3.12
C MET A 1 22.68 8.79 -2.41
N LEU A 2 21.77 9.73 -2.16
CA LEU A 2 20.58 9.50 -1.31
C LEU A 2 19.63 8.43 -1.88
N GLU A 3 19.60 8.31 -3.20
CA GLU A 3 18.83 7.36 -4.00
C GLU A 3 19.09 5.91 -3.58
N SER A 4 20.32 5.57 -3.18
CA SER A 4 20.69 4.22 -2.75
C SER A 4 20.13 3.84 -1.37
N TYR A 5 19.63 4.81 -0.60
CA TYR A 5 18.98 4.57 0.69
C TYR A 5 17.47 4.68 0.59
N VAL A 6 16.97 5.72 -0.09
CA VAL A 6 15.53 5.99 -0.20
C VAL A 6 14.86 4.98 -1.12
N SER A 7 15.48 4.61 -2.25
CA SER A 7 14.83 3.69 -3.19
C SER A 7 14.57 2.33 -2.55
N PRO A 8 15.56 1.62 -1.97
CA PRO A 8 15.31 0.33 -1.33
C PRO A 8 14.26 0.41 -0.20
N LEU A 9 14.25 1.51 0.56
CA LEU A 9 13.25 1.73 1.61
C LEU A 9 11.84 1.82 1.03
N LEU A 10 11.60 2.69 0.05
CA LEU A 10 10.30 2.82 -0.60
C LEU A 10 9.87 1.48 -1.22
N MET A 11 10.80 0.78 -1.87
CA MET A 11 10.50 -0.51 -2.49
C MET A 11 10.16 -1.57 -1.46
N SER A 12 10.78 -1.55 -0.29
CA SER A 12 10.42 -2.44 0.82
C SER A 12 8.98 -2.21 1.30
N TYR A 13 8.54 -0.95 1.38
CA TYR A 13 7.17 -0.61 1.76
C TYR A 13 6.17 -1.09 0.70
N VAL A 14 6.40 -0.80 -0.59
CA VAL A 14 5.50 -1.25 -1.66
C VAL A 14 5.45 -2.78 -1.70
N ASN A 15 6.59 -3.46 -1.67
CA ASN A 15 6.65 -4.92 -1.73
C ASN A 15 5.98 -5.61 -0.54
N ARG A 16 5.92 -4.95 0.63
CA ARG A 16 5.23 -5.48 1.81
C ARG A 16 3.72 -5.56 1.60
N TYR A 17 3.11 -4.62 0.89
CA TYR A 17 1.65 -4.57 0.72
C TYR A 17 1.17 -5.12 -0.62
N ILE A 18 2.03 -5.20 -1.64
CA ILE A 18 1.64 -5.62 -2.98
C ILE A 18 2.12 -7.06 -3.28
N LYS A 19 1.24 -7.86 -3.89
CA LYS A 19 1.52 -9.22 -4.36
C LYS A 19 2.30 -9.20 -5.67
N ASN A 20 3.16 -10.21 -5.86
CA ASN A 20 3.81 -10.53 -7.14
C ASN A 20 4.52 -9.36 -7.85
N LEU A 21 4.92 -8.34 -7.09
CA LEU A 21 5.58 -7.18 -7.65
C LEU A 21 7.02 -7.53 -8.02
N LYS A 22 7.39 -7.38 -9.30
CA LYS A 22 8.75 -7.70 -9.74
C LYS A 22 9.70 -6.56 -9.36
N PRO A 23 10.85 -6.84 -8.72
CA PRO A 23 11.81 -5.80 -8.34
C PRO A 23 12.30 -4.94 -9.52
N SER A 24 12.33 -5.51 -10.73
CA SER A 24 12.72 -4.82 -11.96
C SER A 24 11.79 -3.68 -12.35
N ASP A 25 10.48 -3.84 -12.12
CA ASP A 25 9.44 -2.88 -12.57
C ASP A 25 9.50 -1.58 -11.77
N LEU A 26 10.06 -1.68 -10.57
CA LEU A 26 10.22 -0.63 -9.59
C LEU A 26 11.52 0.15 -9.75
N GLN A 27 12.66 -0.55 -9.77
CA GLN A 27 13.97 0.09 -9.58
C GLN A 27 14.35 1.06 -10.70
N LEU A 28 14.05 0.71 -11.96
CA LEU A 28 14.35 1.58 -13.10
C LEU A 28 13.52 2.87 -13.08
N SER A 29 12.28 2.79 -12.60
CA SER A 29 11.33 3.91 -12.59
C SER A 29 11.68 4.96 -11.53
N LEU A 30 12.12 4.53 -10.33
CA LEU A 30 12.45 5.49 -9.26
C LEU A 30 13.58 6.43 -9.61
N TRP A 31 14.54 6.00 -10.41
CA TRP A 31 15.68 6.86 -10.78
C TRP A 31 15.24 8.07 -11.61
N GLY A 32 14.10 7.96 -12.32
CA GLY A 32 13.48 9.08 -13.03
C GLY A 32 12.71 10.04 -12.12
N GLY A 33 12.56 9.73 -10.83
CA GLY A 33 11.77 10.49 -9.86
C GLY A 33 10.32 10.05 -9.77
N ASP A 34 9.77 9.38 -10.78
CA ASP A 34 8.36 8.96 -10.80
C ASP A 34 8.21 7.46 -11.04
N VAL A 35 7.43 6.82 -10.18
CA VAL A 35 7.01 5.43 -10.32
C VAL A 35 5.52 5.42 -10.54
N VAL A 36 5.07 4.72 -11.57
CA VAL A 36 3.66 4.45 -11.79
C VAL A 36 3.49 2.95 -11.93
N LEU A 37 2.75 2.37 -11.01
CA LEU A 37 2.36 0.97 -11.01
C LEU A 37 0.86 0.86 -11.21
N SER A 38 0.41 -0.14 -11.96
CA SER A 38 -1.01 -0.31 -12.27
C SER A 38 -1.46 -1.75 -12.06
N LYS A 39 -2.76 -1.93 -11.78
CA LYS A 39 -3.42 -3.23 -11.61
C LYS A 39 -2.71 -4.10 -10.57
N LEU A 40 -2.59 -3.54 -9.37
CA LEU A 40 -1.89 -4.16 -8.27
C LEU A 40 -2.86 -4.96 -7.40
N ASP A 41 -2.42 -6.15 -6.97
CA ASP A 41 -3.14 -6.95 -5.99
C ASP A 41 -2.53 -6.77 -4.60
N LEU A 42 -3.38 -6.52 -3.60
CA LEU A 42 -2.96 -6.33 -2.21
C LEU A 42 -2.70 -7.66 -1.50
N ARG A 43 -1.69 -7.68 -0.61
CA ARG A 43 -1.45 -8.74 0.38
C ARG A 43 -2.44 -8.59 1.54
N LEU A 44 -3.51 -9.38 1.48
CA LEU A 44 -4.63 -9.27 2.40
C LEU A 44 -4.25 -9.67 3.82
N ASP A 45 -3.39 -10.67 3.97
CA ASP A 45 -2.82 -11.12 5.24
C ASP A 45 -2.07 -9.99 5.97
N VAL A 46 -1.29 -9.21 5.21
CA VAL A 46 -0.57 -8.05 5.74
C VAL A 46 -1.56 -6.95 6.14
N LEU A 47 -2.54 -6.63 5.29
CA LEU A 47 -3.56 -5.63 5.63
C LEU A 47 -4.34 -5.99 6.90
N GLU A 48 -4.73 -7.26 7.04
CA GLU A 48 -5.45 -7.73 8.22
C GLU A 48 -4.62 -7.65 9.50
N GLN A 49 -3.33 -7.99 9.43
CA GLN A 49 -2.42 -7.88 10.57
C GLN A 49 -2.18 -6.42 10.98
N GLU A 50 -1.96 -5.52 10.02
CA GLU A 50 -1.65 -4.12 10.32
C GLU A 50 -2.86 -3.34 10.80
N LEU A 51 -4.05 -3.57 10.22
CA LEU A 51 -5.23 -2.74 10.50
C LEU A 51 -6.06 -3.23 11.70
N LYS A 52 -5.94 -4.51 12.10
CA LYS A 52 -6.66 -5.11 13.25
C LYS A 52 -8.17 -4.83 13.24
N LEU A 53 -8.80 -4.92 12.07
CA LEU A 53 -10.20 -4.56 11.86
C LEU A 53 -11.16 -5.72 12.18
N PRO A 54 -12.45 -5.44 12.51
CA PRO A 54 -13.47 -6.46 12.78
C PRO A 54 -13.99 -7.17 11.51
N PHE A 55 -13.28 -7.06 10.40
CA PHE A 55 -13.58 -7.69 9.13
C PHE A 55 -12.32 -8.30 8.51
N THR A 56 -12.53 -9.29 7.64
CA THR A 56 -11.49 -9.88 6.79
C THR A 56 -11.60 -9.32 5.38
N PHE A 57 -10.48 -9.26 4.68
CA PHE A 57 -10.44 -8.91 3.27
C PHE A 57 -10.64 -10.18 2.43
N LEU A 58 -11.65 -10.18 1.56
CA LEU A 58 -11.83 -11.23 0.54
C LEU A 58 -11.04 -10.91 -0.73
N SER A 59 -10.96 -9.63 -1.07
CA SER A 59 -10.13 -9.12 -2.17
C SER A 59 -9.66 -7.69 -1.87
N GLY A 60 -8.63 -7.27 -2.60
CA GLY A 60 -8.04 -5.94 -2.48
C GLY A 60 -7.19 -5.64 -3.70
N HIS A 61 -7.58 -4.62 -4.45
CA HIS A 61 -6.96 -4.22 -5.70
C HIS A 61 -6.69 -2.71 -5.69
N ILE A 62 -5.54 -2.31 -6.24
CA ILE A 62 -5.23 -0.90 -6.53
C ILE A 62 -5.14 -0.76 -8.04
N HIS A 63 -5.94 0.14 -8.61
CA HIS A 63 -5.89 0.38 -10.04
C HIS A 63 -4.57 1.05 -10.43
N GLU A 64 -4.13 2.05 -9.68
CA GLU A 64 -2.84 2.69 -9.89
C GLU A 64 -2.23 3.23 -8.59
N LEU A 65 -0.93 3.01 -8.42
CA LEU A 65 -0.09 3.57 -7.37
C LEU A 65 1.00 4.42 -8.02
N ARG A 66 1.04 5.71 -7.69
CA ARG A 66 2.10 6.63 -8.12
C ARG A 66 2.98 7.04 -6.95
N ILE A 67 4.29 7.07 -7.14
CA ILE A 67 5.26 7.56 -6.16
C ILE A 67 6.14 8.58 -6.86
N HIS A 68 6.06 9.82 -6.40
CA HIS A 68 6.91 10.92 -6.86
C HIS A 68 7.97 11.22 -5.79
N VAL A 69 9.24 11.10 -6.17
CA VAL A 69 10.41 11.40 -5.35
C VAL A 69 11.12 12.61 -5.95
N PRO A 70 11.04 13.79 -5.31
CA PRO A 70 11.66 15.00 -5.84
C PRO A 70 13.17 15.02 -5.53
N TRP A 71 13.96 14.11 -6.13
CA TRP A 71 15.38 13.87 -5.79
C TRP A 71 16.23 15.14 -5.62
N THR A 72 16.01 16.14 -6.47
CA THR A 72 16.75 17.43 -6.47
C THR A 72 16.27 18.42 -5.41
N LYS A 73 15.13 18.16 -4.77
CA LYS A 73 14.45 19.06 -3.84
C LYS A 73 13.95 18.37 -2.57
N LEU A 74 14.48 17.20 -2.22
CA LEU A 74 14.07 16.44 -1.02
C LEU A 74 14.21 17.22 0.30
N SER A 75 14.99 18.31 0.33
CA SER A 75 15.08 19.21 1.49
C SER A 75 13.91 20.19 1.62
N SER A 76 13.15 20.43 0.54
CA SER A 76 12.08 21.43 0.47
C SER A 76 10.75 20.89 -0.04
N GLU A 77 10.75 19.75 -0.74
CA GLU A 77 9.58 19.10 -1.32
C GLU A 77 9.47 17.64 -0.82
N PRO A 78 8.28 17.17 -0.44
CA PRO A 78 8.09 15.83 0.11
C PRO A 78 8.03 14.75 -0.98
N VAL A 79 8.30 13.51 -0.59
CA VAL A 79 7.90 12.33 -1.38
C VAL A 79 6.38 12.22 -1.36
N VAL A 80 5.75 12.13 -2.54
CA VAL A 80 4.30 12.05 -2.68
C VAL A 80 3.91 10.65 -3.16
N VAL A 81 3.07 9.96 -2.39
CA VAL A 81 2.50 8.66 -2.76
C VAL A 81 1.01 8.86 -3.03
N THR A 82 0.55 8.54 -4.24
CA THR A 82 -0.85 8.68 -4.66
C THR A 82 -1.41 7.31 -5.01
N ILE A 83 -2.54 6.96 -4.42
CA ILE A 83 -3.31 5.77 -4.79
C ILE A 83 -4.54 6.23 -5.56
N ASN A 84 -4.58 5.91 -6.84
CA ASN A 84 -5.70 6.22 -7.73
C ASN A 84 -6.59 4.99 -7.82
N THR A 85 -7.68 5.02 -7.05
CA THR A 85 -8.67 3.96 -6.89
C THR A 85 -8.13 2.71 -6.18
N MET A 86 -8.78 2.36 -5.07
CA MET A 86 -8.60 1.11 -4.34
C MET A 86 -9.96 0.44 -4.16
N GLU A 87 -10.04 -0.83 -4.51
CA GLU A 87 -11.27 -1.63 -4.42
C GLU A 87 -11.02 -2.82 -3.49
N CYS A 88 -11.84 -2.94 -2.46
CA CYS A 88 -11.74 -4.03 -1.48
C CYS A 88 -13.11 -4.65 -1.27
N ILE A 89 -13.16 -5.99 -1.24
CA ILE A 89 -14.35 -6.73 -0.80
C ILE A 89 -14.07 -7.22 0.61
N LEU A 90 -14.95 -6.90 1.55
CA LEU A 90 -14.80 -7.20 2.98
C LEU A 90 -15.89 -8.15 3.47
N LYS A 91 -15.55 -9.01 4.42
CA LYS A 91 -16.51 -9.83 5.18
C LYS A 91 -16.37 -9.50 6.67
N LEU A 92 -17.49 -9.23 7.34
CA LEU A 92 -17.50 -9.08 8.80
C LEU A 92 -17.09 -10.40 9.47
N ARG A 93 -16.24 -10.35 10.50
CA ARG A 93 -15.83 -11.56 11.23
C ARG A 93 -16.98 -12.09 12.09
N ASP A 94 -17.24 -13.39 11.96
CA ASP A 94 -18.22 -14.12 12.77
C ASP A 94 -17.73 -14.13 14.23
N GLY A 95 -18.21 -13.19 15.05
CA GLY A 95 -17.72 -12.93 16.41
C GLY A 95 -17.70 -11.45 16.79
N ALA A 96 -17.80 -10.52 15.83
CA ALA A 96 -18.14 -9.13 16.10
C ALA A 96 -19.66 -8.97 16.33
N THR A 97 -20.26 -9.85 17.12
CA THR A 97 -21.60 -9.60 17.68
C THR A 97 -21.44 -8.44 18.65
N VAL A 98 -21.87 -7.26 18.21
CA VAL A 98 -22.10 -6.11 19.07
C VAL A 98 -22.87 -6.61 20.29
N SER A 99 -22.24 -6.52 21.46
CA SER A 99 -22.87 -6.84 22.73
C SER A 99 -23.95 -5.79 22.98
N VAL A 100 -25.12 -5.97 22.38
CA VAL A 100 -26.32 -5.24 22.73
C VAL A 100 -26.79 -5.87 24.04
N LYS A 101 -26.27 -5.37 25.16
CA LYS A 101 -26.88 -5.68 26.46
C LYS A 101 -28.28 -5.06 26.45
N PRO A 102 -29.36 -5.84 26.61
CA PRO A 102 -30.67 -5.27 26.85
C PRO A 102 -30.60 -4.61 28.23
N THR A 103 -30.76 -3.30 28.26
CA THR A 103 -31.09 -2.60 29.51
C THR A 103 -32.55 -2.93 29.81
N LEU A 104 -32.76 -3.79 30.81
CA LEU A 104 -34.05 -3.98 31.48
C LEU A 104 -34.38 -2.75 32.33
#